data_AF-A0A973D2E9-F1
#
_entry.id   AF-A0A973D2E9-F1
#
_cell.length_a   1.000
_cell.length_b   1.000
_cell.length_c   1.000
_cell.angle_alpha   90.00
_cell.angle_beta   90.00
_cell.angle_gamma   90.00
#
_symmetry.space_group_name_H-M   'P 1'
#
loop_
_entity.id
_entity.type
_entity.pdbx_description
1 polymer ?
#
loop_
_entity_poly.entity_id
_entity_poly.type
_entity_poly.pdbx_seq_one_letter_code
_entity_poly.pdbx_strand_id
1 'polypeptide(L)' 'GADVDELSVSTIFIDEGTTMKRIRPRAKGRADRILKRSCHITVKVSEK' A
#
# COMPACT_ATOMS: atom_id res chain seq x y z
N GLY A 1 -27.09 -10.18 -9.99
CA GLY A 1 -25.66 -9.83 -10.03
C GLY A 1 -25.55 -8.57 -10.85
N ALA A 2 -24.67 -7.64 -10.48
CA ALA A 2 -24.45 -6.41 -11.25
C ALA A 2 -23.85 -6.74 -12.62
N ASP A 3 -24.23 -5.99 -13.66
CA ASP A 3 -23.63 -6.09 -14.98
C ASP A 3 -22.25 -5.43 -14.98
N VAL A 4 -21.24 -6.12 -15.52
CA VAL A 4 -19.84 -5.68 -15.46
C VAL A 4 -19.63 -4.42 -16.31
N ASP A 5 -20.42 -4.26 -17.36
CA ASP A 5 -20.33 -3.13 -18.29
C ASP A 5 -20.91 -1.83 -17.71
N GLU A 6 -21.79 -1.94 -16.70
CA GLU A 6 -22.43 -0.79 -16.03
C GLU A 6 -21.65 -0.30 -14.79
N LEU A 7 -20.69 -1.09 -14.31
CA LEU A 7 -19.88 -0.76 -13.13
C LEU A 7 -18.82 0.29 -13.46
N SER A 8 -18.81 1.37 -12.69
CA SER A 8 -17.80 2.42 -12.76
C SER A 8 -17.01 2.52 -11.46
N VAL A 9 -15.75 2.95 -11.54
CA VAL A 9 -14.92 3.15 -10.35
C VAL A 9 -15.35 4.47 -9.69
N SER A 10 -15.92 4.38 -8.49
CA SER A 10 -16.38 5.56 -7.73
C SER A 10 -15.31 6.15 -6.85
N THR A 11 -14.47 5.31 -6.21
CA THR A 11 -13.44 5.80 -5.29
C THR A 11 -12.26 4.84 -5.26
N ILE A 12 -11.05 5.41 -5.33
CA ILE A 12 -9.80 4.68 -5.13
C ILE A 12 -8.97 5.47 -4.11
N PHE A 13 -8.47 4.78 -3.09
CA PHE A 13 -7.49 5.36 -2.18
C PHE A 13 -6.46 4.32 -1.75
N ILE A 14 -5.30 4.83 -1.34
CA ILE A 14 -4.13 4.04 -0.95
C ILE A 14 -3.69 4.52 0.43
N ASP A 15 -3.84 3.64 1.42
CA ASP A 15 -3.46 3.93 2.80
C ASP A 15 -2.09 3.32 3.13
N GLU A 16 -1.44 3.89 4.14
CA GLU A 16 -0.18 3.35 4.65
C GLU A 16 -0.44 2.05 5.42
N GLY A 17 0.34 1.02 5.10
CA GLY A 17 0.33 -0.27 5.79
C GLY A 17 1.44 -0.38 6.83
N THR A 18 1.55 -1.54 7.45
CA THR A 18 2.58 -1.80 8.46
C THR A 18 3.99 -1.67 7.88
N THR A 19 4.80 -0.78 8.46
CA THR A 19 6.20 -0.62 8.05
C THR A 19 7.11 -1.58 8.81
N MET A 20 7.76 -2.50 8.10
CA MET A 20 8.76 -3.40 8.68
C MET A 20 10.11 -2.70 8.84
N LYS A 21 10.70 -2.81 10.04
CA LYS A 21 12.02 -2.25 10.35
C LYS A 21 13.11 -3.32 10.15
N ARG A 22 14.18 -2.96 9.45
CA ARG A 22 15.38 -3.80 9.24
C ARG A 22 16.63 -2.98 9.53
N ILE A 23 17.71 -3.66 9.88
CA ILE A 23 19.01 -3.05 10.15
C ILE A 23 19.92 -3.28 8.95
N ARG A 24 20.61 -2.24 8.50
CA ARG A 24 21.68 -2.33 7.51
C ARG A 24 23.02 -2.03 8.18
N PRO A 25 23.96 -2.98 8.23
CA PRO A 25 25.29 -2.71 8.75
C PRO A 25 26.02 -1.70 7.84
N ARG A 26 26.78 -0.80 8.47
CA ARG A 26 27.65 0.20 7.83
C ARG A 26 29.06 0.12 8.39
N ALA A 27 29.99 0.80 7.72
CA ALA A 27 31.38 0.88 8.15
C ALA A 27 31.51 1.45 9.58
N LYS A 28 32.62 1.12 10.24
CA LYS A 28 32.97 1.59 11.61
C LYS A 28 31.92 1.21 12.67
N GLY A 29 31.34 0.01 12.58
CA GLY A 29 30.37 -0.50 13.56
C GLY A 29 29.02 0.23 13.60
N ARG A 30 28.73 1.06 12.59
CA ARG A 30 27.48 1.82 12.50
C ARG A 30 26.36 0.95 11.90
N ALA A 31 25.12 1.29 12.23
CA ALA A 31 23.94 0.59 11.72
C ALA A 31 22.86 1.61 11.36
N ASP A 32 22.36 1.52 10.13
CA ASP A 32 21.24 2.34 9.66
C ASP A 32 19.94 1.53 9.69
N ARG A 33 18.80 2.21 9.83
CA ARG A 33 17.48 1.58 9.72
C ARG A 33 16.98 1.64 8.28
N ILE A 34 16.59 0.48 7.74
CA ILE A 34 15.79 0.38 6.52
C ILE A 34 14.34 0.21 6.93
N LEU A 35 13.46 1.02 6.34
CA LEU A 35 12.01 0.88 6.46
C LEU A 35 11.48 0.23 5.18
N LYS A 36 10.87 -0.95 5.32
CA LYS A 36 10.13 -1.61 4.24
C LYS A 36 8.66 -1.28 4.42
N ARG A 37 8.18 -0.28 3.70
CA ARG A 37 6.79 0.20 3.76
C ARG A 37 5.88 -0.73 2.94
N SER A 38 4.67 -0.93 3.42
CA SER A 38 3.57 -1.55 2.66
C SER A 38 2.40 -0.56 2.55
N CYS A 39 1.41 -0.88 1.72
CA CYS A 39 0.20 -0.10 1.59
C CYS A 39 -1.04 -1.00 1.50
N HIS A 40 -2.19 -0.42 1.78
CA HIS A 40 -3.51 -1.02 1.57
C HIS A 40 -4.22 -0.26 0.45
N ILE A 41 -4.62 -0.97 -0.60
CA ILE A 41 -5.29 -0.39 -1.76
C ILE A 41 -6.75 -0.77 -1.68
N THR A 42 -7.62 0.25 -1.65
CA THR A 42 -9.07 0.05 -1.65
C THR A 42 -9.65 0.62 -2.93
N VAL A 43 -10.38 -0.22 -3.67
CA VAL A 43 -11.10 0.17 -4.89
C VAL A 43 -12.59 -0.07 -4.66
N LYS A 44 -13.38 0.99 -4.79
CA LYS A 44 -14.84 0.93 -4.72
C LYS A 44 -15.42 1.13 -6.11
N VAL A 45 -16.29 0.21 -6.51
CA VAL A 45 -17.08 0.29 -7.74
C VAL A 45 -18.53 0.59 -7.39
N SER A 46 -19.20 1.36 -8.25
CA SER A 46 -20.64 1.60 -8.19
C SER A 46 -21.24 1.61 -9.59
N GLU A 47 -22.48 1.20 -9.68
CA GLU A 47 -23.32 1.47 -10.85
C GLU A 47 -23.49 2.99 -11.01
N LYS A 48 -23.60 3.43 -12.25
CA LYS A 48 -23.58 4.85 -12.62
C LYS A 48 -24.91 5.55 -12.37
#